data_AF-A0A8T0BLP0-F1
#
_entry.id   AF-A0A8T0BLP0-F1
#
_cell.length_a   1.000
_cell.length_b   1.000
_cell.length_c   1.000
_cell.angle_alpha   90.00
_cell.angle_beta   90.00
_cell.angle_gamma   90.00
#
_symmetry.space_group_name_H-M   'P 1'
#
loop_
_entity.id
_entity.type
_entity.pdbx_description
1 polymer ?
#
loop_
_entity_poly.entity_id
_entity_poly.type
_entity_poly.pdbx_seq_one_letter_code
_entity_poly.pdbx_strand_id
1 'polypeptide(L)'
;MGAGHRPVSAYVISSGGGVASCPRPCVENVTGESETRVREILHLLWVCEKMAYHNQYRAPQYNSAPPDQAFLWNIFQRVDKDRSGSISDTELQQALSNGTWTPFNPVTVRSIIAMFDRDNKGGVNFNEFAGVWKYITDWQNIFRTYDRDNSGFIDKTELKQALTGFGYRLSDQFYNTLIEKFDRQRKGQVAFDDFIQCCIVLQRLTDVFRRYDTDQDGWIQVSYEQYLSMVFNIV
;
A
#
# COMPACT_ATOMS: atom_id res chain seq x y z
N MET A 1 31.99 31.63 17.30
CA MET A 1 31.89 32.12 15.89
C MET A 1 32.76 31.21 15.04
N GLY A 2 32.32 30.46 14.04
CA GLY A 2 30.99 30.13 13.57
C GLY A 2 31.11 28.80 12.82
N ALA A 3 30.18 27.88 13.06
CA ALA A 3 30.00 26.69 12.23
C ALA A 3 29.32 27.13 10.94
N GLY A 4 29.87 26.74 9.79
CA GLY A 4 29.29 27.06 8.50
C GLY A 4 29.84 26.14 7.41
N HIS A 5 28.89 25.57 6.65
CA HIS A 5 28.99 24.78 5.41
C HIS A 5 28.73 23.28 5.58
N ARG A 6 27.83 22.63 4.84
CA ARG A 6 26.68 22.98 3.96
C ARG A 6 25.95 21.62 3.71
N PRO A 7 24.69 21.61 3.23
CA PRO A 7 23.82 20.43 3.25
C PRO A 7 24.14 19.39 2.16
N VAL A 8 23.78 18.14 2.46
CA VAL A 8 23.95 16.98 1.57
C VAL A 8 22.93 17.06 0.44
N SER A 9 23.44 17.22 -0.79
CA SER A 9 22.69 17.27 -2.04
C SER A 9 22.24 15.86 -2.44
N ALA A 10 20.94 15.64 -2.62
CA ALA A 10 20.40 14.44 -3.25
C ALA A 10 20.27 14.69 -4.77
N TYR A 11 21.05 13.95 -5.57
CA TYR A 11 21.06 14.05 -7.02
C TYR A 11 19.85 13.35 -7.67
N VAL A 12 19.03 14.16 -8.34
CA VAL A 12 18.49 14.06 -9.71
C VAL A 12 18.34 12.66 -10.34
N ILE A 13 17.11 12.31 -10.74
CA ILE A 13 16.85 11.48 -11.93
C ILE A 13 16.28 12.40 -13.01
N SER A 14 17.06 12.62 -14.07
CA SER A 14 16.64 13.31 -15.29
C SER A 14 16.62 12.32 -16.45
N SER A 15 15.58 12.36 -17.27
CA SER A 15 15.69 12.23 -18.73
C SER A 15 14.44 12.75 -19.43
N GLY A 16 14.60 13.92 -20.08
CA GLY A 16 13.96 14.45 -21.31
C GLY A 16 12.44 14.33 -21.51
N GLY A 17 11.68 15.36 -21.89
CA GLY A 17 11.98 16.65 -22.52
C GLY A 17 10.80 16.98 -23.44
N GLY A 18 10.15 18.13 -23.26
CA GLY A 18 9.03 18.58 -24.11
C GLY A 18 8.26 19.74 -23.49
N VAL A 19 8.57 20.96 -23.94
CA VAL A 19 7.91 22.22 -23.57
C VAL A 19 6.49 22.30 -24.14
N ALA A 20 5.50 22.67 -23.32
CA ALA A 20 4.32 23.45 -23.76
C ALA A 20 3.48 23.96 -22.57
N SER A 21 3.56 25.27 -22.36
CA SER A 21 2.51 26.23 -21.97
C SER A 21 1.26 25.75 -21.21
N CYS A 22 1.08 26.27 -19.99
CA CYS A 22 -0.22 26.36 -19.32
C CYS A 22 -1.20 27.24 -20.11
N PRO A 23 -2.50 26.90 -20.06
CA PRO A 23 -3.44 27.77 -19.35
C PRO A 23 -4.39 27.00 -18.42
N ARG A 24 -4.70 27.60 -17.25
CA ARG A 24 -5.75 27.21 -16.29
C ARG A 24 -7.17 27.37 -16.91
N PRO A 25 -8.27 27.00 -16.22
CA PRO A 25 -8.53 25.90 -15.28
C PRO A 25 -9.76 25.07 -15.72
N CYS A 26 -9.80 23.76 -15.43
CA CYS A 26 -11.04 22.98 -15.56
C CYS A 26 -11.31 22.20 -14.28
N VAL A 27 -12.47 22.51 -13.68
CA VAL A 27 -13.21 21.69 -12.72
C VAL A 27 -13.73 20.43 -13.45
N GLU A 28 -14.00 19.35 -12.70
CA GLU A 28 -14.53 18.01 -13.08
C GLU A 28 -13.44 16.91 -13.09
N ASN A 29 -13.48 15.82 -12.31
CA ASN A 29 -14.59 14.96 -11.89
C ASN A 29 -14.36 14.32 -10.50
N VAL A 30 -15.42 14.24 -9.69
CA VAL A 30 -15.46 13.68 -8.32
C VAL A 30 -15.86 12.19 -8.30
N THR A 31 -15.61 11.42 -9.37
CA THR A 31 -16.01 9.99 -9.44
C THR A 31 -14.86 9.01 -9.68
N GLY A 32 -13.60 9.45 -9.62
CA GLY A 32 -12.42 8.64 -9.95
C GLY A 32 -11.53 8.18 -8.78
N GLU A 33 -11.85 8.53 -7.52
CA GLU A 33 -10.92 8.29 -6.41
C GLU A 33 -10.76 6.80 -6.06
N SER A 34 -11.82 5.99 -6.12
CA SER A 34 -11.73 4.56 -5.83
C SER A 34 -10.95 3.79 -6.91
N GLU A 35 -11.15 4.14 -8.18
CA GLU A 35 -10.47 3.49 -9.31
C GLU A 35 -8.98 3.85 -9.40
N THR A 36 -8.60 5.08 -9.01
CA THR A 36 -7.19 5.53 -8.96
C THR A 36 -6.43 4.86 -7.81
N ARG A 37 -7.04 4.78 -6.63
CA ARG A 37 -6.45 4.16 -5.43
C ARG A 37 -6.14 2.68 -5.63
N VAL A 38 -7.01 1.93 -6.30
CA VAL A 38 -6.80 0.51 -6.63
C VAL A 38 -5.70 0.36 -7.68
N ARG A 39 -5.63 1.23 -8.69
CA ARG A 39 -4.61 1.18 -9.74
C ARG A 39 -3.20 1.44 -9.21
N GLU A 40 -3.02 2.34 -8.25
CA GLU A 40 -1.71 2.68 -7.68
C GLU A 40 -1.22 1.62 -6.68
N ILE A 41 -2.14 1.01 -5.92
CA ILE A 41 -1.85 -0.15 -5.06
C ILE A 41 -1.48 -1.38 -5.91
N LEU A 42 -2.24 -1.63 -6.98
CA LEU A 42 -1.88 -2.62 -7.99
C LEU A 42 -0.58 -2.23 -8.70
N HIS A 43 -0.24 -0.94 -8.81
CA HIS A 43 1.04 -0.49 -9.35
C HIS A 43 2.18 -0.78 -8.38
N LEU A 44 2.02 -0.62 -7.07
CA LEU A 44 3.00 -1.11 -6.09
C LEU A 44 3.17 -2.63 -6.20
N LEU A 45 2.07 -3.39 -6.24
CA LEU A 45 2.11 -4.84 -6.44
C LEU A 45 2.78 -5.22 -7.78
N TRP A 46 2.49 -4.49 -8.86
CA TRP A 46 3.09 -4.68 -10.19
C TRP A 46 4.56 -4.25 -10.24
N VAL A 47 4.95 -3.21 -9.50
CA VAL A 47 6.35 -2.79 -9.31
C VAL A 47 7.10 -3.88 -8.54
N CYS A 48 6.52 -4.46 -7.49
CA CYS A 48 7.08 -5.63 -6.80
C CYS A 48 7.22 -6.83 -7.74
N GLU A 49 6.18 -7.12 -8.53
CA GLU A 49 6.15 -8.23 -9.49
C GLU A 49 7.22 -8.06 -10.60
N LYS A 50 7.43 -6.82 -11.08
CA LYS A 50 8.51 -6.49 -12.04
C LYS A 50 9.90 -6.48 -11.43
N MET A 51 10.07 -6.03 -10.18
CA MET A 51 11.37 -6.04 -9.50
C MET A 51 11.83 -7.47 -9.16
N ALA A 52 10.89 -8.37 -8.82
CA ALA A 52 11.17 -9.80 -8.69
C ALA A 52 11.70 -10.41 -10.01
N TYR A 53 11.27 -9.89 -11.17
CA TYR A 53 11.71 -10.34 -12.49
C TYR A 53 13.14 -9.93 -12.86
N HIS A 54 13.63 -8.78 -12.37
CA HIS A 54 14.93 -8.22 -12.75
C HIS A 54 16.08 -8.63 -11.83
N ASN A 55 15.80 -9.10 -10.61
CA ASN A 55 16.81 -9.31 -9.57
C ASN A 55 17.13 -10.80 -9.36
N GLN A 56 17.43 -11.54 -10.43
CA GLN A 56 17.97 -12.92 -10.43
C GLN A 56 17.32 -13.96 -9.48
N TYR A 57 16.12 -13.66 -8.96
CA TYR A 57 15.21 -14.58 -8.32
C TYR A 57 14.23 -15.01 -9.38
N ARG A 58 14.33 -16.27 -9.80
CA ARG A 58 13.27 -16.91 -10.56
C ARG A 58 12.08 -17.05 -9.62
N ALA A 59 11.22 -16.03 -9.57
CA ALA A 59 9.87 -16.20 -9.07
C ALA A 59 9.29 -17.43 -9.77
N PRO A 60 8.64 -18.36 -9.06
CA PRO A 60 7.94 -19.44 -9.75
C PRO A 60 7.03 -18.79 -10.77
N GLN A 61 7.22 -19.17 -12.04
CA GLN A 61 6.36 -18.79 -13.15
C GLN A 61 4.97 -19.33 -12.82
N TYR A 62 4.18 -18.58 -12.07
CA TYR A 62 2.79 -18.93 -11.86
C TYR A 62 2.03 -18.37 -13.05
N ASN A 63 2.16 -19.11 -14.16
CA ASN A 63 1.20 -19.08 -15.24
C ASN A 63 -0.12 -19.60 -14.66
N SER A 64 -0.83 -18.71 -14.00
CA SER A 64 -1.96 -19.05 -13.19
C SER A 64 -3.11 -18.23 -13.66
N ALA A 65 -4.00 -18.92 -14.37
CA ALA A 65 -5.36 -18.49 -14.44
C ALA A 65 -5.80 -18.06 -13.03
N PRO A 66 -6.62 -16.98 -12.91
CA PRO A 66 -7.27 -16.66 -11.66
C PRO A 66 -7.80 -17.96 -11.05
N PRO A 67 -7.66 -18.16 -9.72
CA PRO A 67 -8.18 -19.36 -9.08
C PRO A 67 -9.61 -19.60 -9.55
N ASP A 68 -9.89 -20.85 -9.90
CA ASP A 68 -11.19 -21.23 -10.46
C ASP A 68 -12.33 -20.61 -9.64
N GLN A 69 -13.34 -20.07 -10.32
CA GLN A 69 -14.46 -19.41 -9.67
C GLN A 69 -15.13 -20.33 -8.63
N ALA A 70 -15.15 -21.64 -8.88
CA ALA A 70 -15.65 -22.62 -7.93
C ALA A 70 -14.83 -22.70 -6.63
N PHE A 71 -13.50 -22.58 -6.72
CA PHE A 71 -12.62 -22.52 -5.55
C PHE A 71 -12.87 -21.24 -4.75
N LEU A 72 -12.89 -20.08 -5.42
CA LEU A 72 -13.15 -18.80 -4.76
C LEU A 72 -14.53 -18.77 -4.11
N TRP A 73 -15.53 -19.36 -4.76
CA TRP A 73 -16.89 -19.45 -4.23
C TRP A 73 -16.92 -20.27 -2.94
N ASN A 74 -16.21 -21.40 -2.90
CA ASN A 74 -16.11 -22.21 -1.68
C ASN A 74 -15.49 -21.41 -0.52
N ILE A 75 -14.41 -20.67 -0.79
CA ILE A 75 -13.79 -19.82 0.22
C ILE A 75 -14.74 -18.72 0.67
N PHE A 76 -15.40 -18.03 -0.28
CA PHE A 76 -16.39 -16.99 0.01
C PHE A 76 -17.46 -17.49 0.97
N GLN A 77 -18.07 -18.64 0.70
CA GLN A 77 -19.10 -19.26 1.54
C GLN A 77 -18.60 -19.64 2.94
N ARG A 78 -17.30 -19.87 3.14
CA ARG A 78 -16.72 -20.16 4.45
C ARG A 78 -16.45 -18.90 5.26
N VAL A 79 -16.19 -17.78 4.59
CA VAL A 79 -15.95 -16.47 5.18
C VAL A 79 -17.28 -15.78 5.51
N ASP A 80 -18.23 -15.77 4.58
CA ASP A 80 -19.62 -15.31 4.75
C ASP A 80 -20.37 -16.24 5.72
N LYS A 81 -20.31 -15.91 7.02
CA LYS A 81 -20.84 -16.73 8.12
C LYS A 81 -22.34 -16.61 8.23
N ASP A 82 -22.85 -15.41 8.04
CA ASP A 82 -24.28 -15.13 8.14
C ASP A 82 -25.04 -15.45 6.84
N ARG A 83 -24.32 -15.76 5.75
CA ARG A 83 -24.85 -16.08 4.43
C ARG A 83 -25.64 -14.94 3.82
N SER A 84 -25.25 -13.70 4.14
CA SER A 84 -25.85 -12.50 3.57
C SER A 84 -25.53 -12.30 2.09
N GLY A 85 -24.52 -13.01 1.56
CA GLY A 85 -24.02 -12.83 0.20
C GLY A 85 -23.04 -11.66 0.09
N SER A 86 -22.59 -11.11 1.22
CA SER A 86 -21.61 -10.03 1.30
C SER A 86 -20.71 -10.23 2.52
N ILE A 87 -19.40 -10.16 2.36
CA ILE A 87 -18.46 -10.29 3.46
C ILE A 87 -18.30 -8.95 4.17
N SER A 88 -18.61 -8.91 5.46
CA SER A 88 -18.42 -7.76 6.35
C SER A 88 -16.97 -7.61 6.85
N ASP A 89 -16.62 -6.44 7.42
CA ASP A 89 -15.33 -6.24 8.12
C ASP A 89 -15.09 -7.33 9.17
N THR A 90 -16.11 -7.68 9.94
CA THR A 90 -15.99 -8.66 11.01
C THR A 90 -15.71 -10.07 10.49
N GLU A 91 -16.35 -10.46 9.40
CA GLU A 91 -16.15 -11.78 8.79
C GLU A 91 -14.78 -11.88 8.13
N LEU A 92 -14.36 -10.84 7.41
CA LEU A 92 -13.03 -10.79 6.82
C LEU A 92 -11.94 -10.79 7.90
N GLN A 93 -12.10 -10.02 8.98
CA GLN A 93 -11.14 -9.99 10.09
C GLN A 93 -10.98 -11.36 10.74
N GLN A 94 -12.09 -12.09 10.95
CA GLN A 94 -12.06 -13.42 11.55
C GLN A 94 -11.46 -14.48 10.61
N ALA A 95 -11.59 -14.30 9.31
CA ALA A 95 -11.04 -15.21 8.31
C ALA A 95 -9.52 -15.04 8.10
N LEU A 96 -8.95 -13.87 8.41
CA LEU A 96 -7.54 -13.58 8.18
C LEU A 96 -6.68 -13.83 9.43
N SER A 97 -5.53 -14.46 9.21
CA SER A 97 -4.49 -14.62 10.22
C SER A 97 -3.30 -13.72 9.91
N ASN A 98 -2.75 -13.08 10.95
CA ASN A 98 -1.53 -12.28 10.87
C ASN A 98 -0.29 -13.04 11.37
N GLY A 99 -0.41 -14.33 11.71
CA GLY A 99 0.70 -15.16 12.23
C GLY A 99 1.04 -14.94 13.70
N THR A 100 0.35 -14.06 14.42
CA THR A 100 0.72 -13.65 15.78
C THR A 100 -0.27 -14.05 16.88
N TRP A 101 -1.26 -14.87 16.54
CA TRP A 101 -2.39 -15.27 17.41
C TRP A 101 -3.23 -14.09 17.94
N THR A 102 -3.04 -12.89 17.39
CA THR A 102 -3.87 -11.72 17.67
C THR A 102 -4.85 -11.49 16.52
N PRO A 103 -6.00 -10.83 16.76
CA PRO A 103 -6.91 -10.46 15.69
C PRO A 103 -6.21 -9.60 14.63
N PHE A 104 -6.52 -9.86 13.37
CA PHE A 104 -6.02 -9.07 12.25
C PHE A 104 -6.39 -7.59 12.45
N ASN A 105 -5.52 -6.67 12.03
CA ASN A 105 -5.72 -5.25 12.21
C ASN A 105 -7.05 -4.78 11.59
N PRO A 106 -8.02 -4.29 12.39
CA PRO A 106 -9.32 -3.86 11.88
C PRO A 106 -9.22 -2.66 10.94
N VAL A 107 -8.20 -1.81 11.09
CA VAL A 107 -7.95 -0.68 10.18
C VAL A 107 -7.50 -1.18 8.81
N THR A 108 -6.67 -2.22 8.78
CA THR A 108 -6.23 -2.86 7.54
C THR A 108 -7.40 -3.54 6.84
N VAL A 109 -8.24 -4.28 7.58
CA VAL A 109 -9.44 -4.93 7.04
C VAL A 109 -10.36 -3.90 6.39
N ARG A 110 -10.68 -2.83 7.10
CA ARG A 110 -11.52 -1.75 6.57
C ARG A 110 -10.90 -1.10 5.33
N SER A 111 -9.59 -0.89 5.35
CA SER A 111 -8.88 -0.33 4.21
C SER A 111 -8.97 -1.25 2.99
N ILE A 112 -8.85 -2.56 3.17
CA ILE A 112 -9.01 -3.57 2.11
C ILE A 112 -10.44 -3.54 1.57
N ILE A 113 -11.46 -3.62 2.43
CA ILE A 113 -12.86 -3.60 2.01
C ILE A 113 -13.16 -2.33 1.21
N ALA A 114 -12.81 -1.16 1.74
CA ALA A 114 -13.07 0.13 1.08
C ALA A 114 -12.36 0.30 -0.28
N MET A 115 -11.32 -0.49 -0.58
CA MET A 115 -10.68 -0.49 -1.90
C MET A 115 -11.48 -1.26 -2.95
N PHE A 116 -12.26 -2.25 -2.53
CA PHE A 116 -12.95 -3.16 -3.45
C PHE A 116 -14.48 -3.04 -3.41
N ASP A 117 -15.04 -2.49 -2.34
CA ASP A 117 -16.45 -2.14 -2.18
C ASP A 117 -16.81 -1.00 -3.15
N ARG A 118 -17.32 -1.36 -4.33
CA ARG A 118 -17.68 -0.37 -5.36
C ARG A 118 -19.07 0.19 -5.15
N ASP A 119 -19.92 -0.53 -4.43
CA ASP A 119 -21.31 -0.14 -4.17
C ASP A 119 -21.51 0.56 -2.82
N ASN A 120 -20.43 0.82 -2.07
CA ASN A 120 -20.39 1.49 -0.77
C ASN A 120 -21.34 0.87 0.25
N LYS A 121 -21.50 -0.46 0.22
CA LYS A 121 -22.39 -1.17 1.14
C LYS A 121 -21.74 -1.53 2.47
N GLY A 122 -20.46 -1.23 2.64
CA GLY A 122 -19.68 -1.59 3.82
C GLY A 122 -19.31 -3.07 3.84
N GLY A 123 -19.23 -3.71 2.67
CA GLY A 123 -18.96 -5.12 2.53
C GLY A 123 -18.53 -5.49 1.12
N VAL A 124 -18.10 -6.73 0.94
CA VAL A 124 -17.54 -7.22 -0.33
C VAL A 124 -18.39 -8.37 -0.84
N ASN A 125 -19.05 -8.17 -1.98
CA ASN A 125 -19.80 -9.24 -2.64
C ASN A 125 -18.85 -10.22 -3.36
N PHE A 126 -19.37 -11.35 -3.86
CA PHE A 126 -18.53 -12.36 -4.49
C PHE A 126 -17.70 -11.85 -5.70
N ASN A 127 -18.25 -10.93 -6.50
CA ASN A 127 -17.55 -10.39 -7.66
C ASN A 127 -16.33 -9.55 -7.24
N GLU A 128 -16.44 -8.85 -6.12
CA GLU A 128 -15.36 -8.03 -5.55
C GLU A 128 -14.37 -8.88 -4.74
N PHE A 129 -14.85 -9.97 -4.13
CA PHE A 129 -14.05 -10.87 -3.30
C PHE A 129 -12.89 -11.50 -4.05
N ALA A 130 -13.04 -11.79 -5.35
CA ALA A 130 -11.93 -12.28 -6.17
C ALA A 130 -10.75 -11.29 -6.17
N GLY A 131 -11.04 -9.99 -6.21
CA GLY A 131 -10.04 -8.92 -6.12
C GLY A 131 -9.39 -8.86 -4.75
N VAL A 132 -10.19 -8.91 -3.68
CA VAL A 132 -9.70 -8.95 -2.29
C VAL A 132 -8.80 -10.18 -2.05
N TRP A 133 -9.21 -11.35 -2.50
CA TRP A 133 -8.45 -12.59 -2.35
C TRP A 133 -7.10 -12.50 -3.05
N LYS A 134 -7.10 -12.06 -4.32
CA LYS A 134 -5.86 -11.83 -5.07
C LYS A 134 -4.97 -10.82 -4.34
N TYR A 135 -5.53 -9.70 -3.90
CA TYR A 135 -4.81 -8.65 -3.20
C TYR A 135 -4.08 -9.16 -1.96
N ILE A 136 -4.79 -9.90 -1.10
CA ILE A 136 -4.21 -10.48 0.12
C ILE A 136 -3.15 -11.52 -0.22
N THR A 137 -3.40 -12.36 -1.23
CA THR A 137 -2.44 -13.38 -1.68
C THR A 137 -1.14 -12.75 -2.20
N ASP A 138 -1.24 -11.70 -3.01
CA ASP A 138 -0.09 -10.98 -3.54
C ASP A 138 0.74 -10.35 -2.40
N TRP A 139 0.07 -9.73 -1.41
CA TRP A 139 0.76 -9.21 -0.22
C TRP A 139 1.43 -10.30 0.63
N GLN A 140 0.82 -11.48 0.78
CA GLN A 140 1.45 -12.59 1.48
C GLN A 140 2.75 -13.02 0.78
N ASN A 141 2.77 -13.05 -0.55
CA ASN A 141 3.96 -13.40 -1.33
C ASN A 141 5.07 -12.35 -1.17
N ILE A 142 4.70 -11.07 -1.19
CA ILE A 142 5.63 -9.96 -0.93
C ILE A 142 6.20 -10.07 0.48
N PHE A 143 5.34 -10.24 1.49
CA PHE A 143 5.78 -10.34 2.88
C PHE A 143 6.79 -11.47 3.07
N ARG A 144 6.48 -12.68 2.56
CA ARG A 144 7.40 -13.84 2.60
C ARG A 144 8.72 -13.64 1.85
N THR A 145 8.75 -12.74 0.86
CA THR A 145 9.98 -12.43 0.13
C THR A 145 10.94 -11.60 0.97
N TYR A 146 10.40 -10.76 1.87
CA TYR A 146 11.18 -9.86 2.70
C TYR A 146 11.40 -10.35 4.13
N ASP A 147 10.51 -11.18 4.68
CA ASP A 147 10.70 -11.94 5.92
C ASP A 147 11.70 -13.08 5.66
N ARG A 148 13.00 -12.75 5.68
CA ARG A 148 14.07 -13.64 5.22
C ARG A 148 14.39 -14.71 6.24
N ASP A 149 14.19 -14.40 7.52
CA ASP A 149 14.39 -15.34 8.60
C ASP A 149 13.15 -16.20 8.90
N ASN A 150 12.03 -15.97 8.21
CA ASN A 150 10.74 -16.61 8.42
C ASN A 150 10.25 -16.47 9.87
N SER A 151 10.54 -15.33 10.49
CA SER A 151 10.10 -15.03 11.86
C SER A 151 8.59 -14.78 11.93
N GLY A 152 7.93 -14.50 10.80
CA GLY A 152 6.55 -14.04 10.75
C GLY A 152 6.41 -12.53 11.00
N PHE A 153 7.53 -11.81 11.05
CA PHE A 153 7.61 -10.36 11.26
C PHE A 153 8.62 -9.75 10.28
N ILE A 154 8.48 -8.44 10.02
CA ILE A 154 9.42 -7.66 9.23
C ILE A 154 10.18 -6.75 10.17
N ASP A 155 11.49 -6.94 10.27
CA ASP A 155 12.36 -6.05 11.02
C ASP A 155 12.71 -4.76 10.25
N LYS A 156 13.51 -3.88 10.86
CA LYS A 156 13.95 -2.63 10.22
C LYS A 156 14.73 -2.83 8.93
N THR A 157 15.62 -3.82 8.91
CA THR A 157 16.49 -4.12 7.77
C THR A 157 15.65 -4.64 6.61
N GLU A 158 14.71 -5.53 6.90
CA GLU A 158 13.77 -6.10 5.94
C GLU A 158 12.78 -5.05 5.43
N LEU A 159 12.24 -4.20 6.30
CA LEU A 159 11.36 -3.09 5.92
C LEU A 159 12.09 -2.13 4.97
N LYS A 160 13.35 -1.81 5.28
CA LYS A 160 14.20 -0.97 4.43
C LYS A 160 14.41 -1.59 3.06
N GLN A 161 14.67 -2.89 2.99
CA GLN A 161 14.81 -3.61 1.73
C GLN A 161 13.50 -3.63 0.94
N ALA A 162 12.36 -3.88 1.60
CA ALA A 162 11.04 -3.90 1.00
C ALA A 162 10.69 -2.56 0.37
N LEU A 163 10.69 -1.48 1.16
CA LEU A 163 10.29 -0.16 0.68
C LEU A 163 11.29 0.39 -0.35
N THR A 164 12.59 0.12 -0.20
CA THR A 164 13.57 0.49 -1.25
C THR A 164 13.29 -0.25 -2.56
N GLY A 165 12.93 -1.53 -2.48
CA GLY A 165 12.51 -2.35 -3.61
C GLY A 165 11.25 -1.83 -4.29
N PHE A 166 10.32 -1.23 -3.52
CA PHE A 166 9.12 -0.58 -4.05
C PHE A 166 9.41 0.79 -4.69
N GLY A 167 10.66 1.25 -4.62
CA GLY A 167 11.09 2.52 -5.19
C GLY A 167 11.12 3.69 -4.19
N TYR A 168 10.81 3.47 -2.91
CA TYR A 168 10.93 4.52 -1.90
C TYR A 168 12.38 4.87 -1.62
N ARG A 169 12.61 6.13 -1.25
CA ARG A 169 13.91 6.69 -0.87
C ARG A 169 13.74 7.44 0.44
N LEU A 170 13.87 6.70 1.55
CA LEU A 170 13.60 7.21 2.89
C LEU A 170 14.89 7.22 3.70
N SER A 171 14.98 8.15 4.66
CA SER A 171 16.11 8.22 5.58
C SER A 171 16.08 7.05 6.58
N ASP A 172 17.25 6.69 7.10
CA ASP A 172 17.36 5.58 8.07
C ASP A 172 16.50 5.82 9.34
N GLN A 173 16.42 7.08 9.77
CA GLN A 173 15.61 7.51 10.91
C GLN A 173 14.12 7.34 10.63
N PHE A 174 13.66 7.62 9.41
CA PHE A 174 12.25 7.52 9.06
C PHE A 174 11.75 6.06 9.10
N TYR A 175 12.60 5.08 8.79
CA TYR A 175 12.24 3.67 8.97
C TYR A 175 11.97 3.31 10.45
N ASN A 176 12.68 3.92 11.41
CA ASN A 176 12.36 3.75 12.83
C ASN A 176 10.97 4.31 13.14
N THR A 177 10.67 5.51 12.63
CA THR A 177 9.35 6.14 12.80
C THR A 177 8.23 5.29 12.22
N LEU A 178 8.45 4.63 11.07
CA LEU A 178 7.48 3.71 10.48
C LEU A 178 7.23 2.49 11.38
N ILE A 179 8.29 1.87 11.89
CA ILE A 179 8.14 0.73 12.82
C ILE A 179 7.38 1.17 14.06
N GLU A 180 7.80 2.24 14.72
CA GLU A 180 7.14 2.75 15.93
C GLU A 180 5.65 3.09 15.70
N LYS A 181 5.31 3.55 14.48
CA LYS A 181 3.94 3.93 14.13
C LYS A 181 3.03 2.74 13.87
N PHE A 182 3.53 1.67 13.25
CA PHE A 182 2.71 0.54 12.77
C PHE A 182 2.87 -0.74 13.59
N ASP A 183 3.94 -0.89 14.38
CA ASP A 183 4.13 -2.02 15.30
C ASP A 183 3.18 -1.93 16.50
N ARG A 184 1.99 -2.52 16.36
CA ARG A 184 1.00 -2.60 17.43
C ARG A 184 1.45 -3.49 18.60
N GLN A 185 2.41 -4.39 18.39
CA GLN A 185 2.88 -5.32 19.40
C GLN A 185 4.07 -4.79 20.21
N ARG A 186 4.68 -3.67 19.76
CA ARG A 186 5.85 -3.03 20.36
C ARG A 186 7.03 -3.98 20.54
N LYS A 187 7.28 -4.81 19.53
CA LYS A 187 8.40 -5.75 19.45
C LYS A 187 9.59 -5.20 18.66
N GLY A 188 9.47 -4.02 18.05
CA GLY A 188 10.46 -3.46 17.13
C GLY A 188 10.43 -4.11 15.73
N GLN A 189 9.36 -4.85 15.44
CA GLN A 189 9.13 -5.54 14.16
C GLN A 189 7.66 -5.43 13.79
N VAL A 190 7.35 -5.52 12.50
CA VAL A 190 6.01 -5.28 11.95
C VAL A 190 5.38 -6.59 11.52
N ALA A 191 4.18 -6.92 12.02
CA ALA A 191 3.42 -8.10 11.60
C ALA A 191 2.81 -7.92 10.20
N PHE A 192 2.35 -9.01 9.58
CA PHE A 192 1.80 -9.00 8.22
C PHE A 192 0.71 -7.96 7.96
N ASP A 193 -0.28 -7.89 8.86
CA ASP A 193 -1.42 -6.97 8.74
C ASP A 193 -1.01 -5.49 8.92
N ASP A 194 -0.04 -5.24 9.79
CA ASP A 194 0.53 -3.92 10.03
C ASP A 194 1.47 -3.47 8.89
N PHE A 195 2.15 -4.41 8.25
CA PHE A 195 2.98 -4.14 7.08
C PHE A 195 2.14 -3.68 5.88
N ILE A 196 1.00 -4.34 5.65
CA ILE A 196 0.02 -3.90 4.63
C ILE A 196 -0.46 -2.48 4.95
N GLN A 197 -0.85 -2.22 6.21
CA GLN A 197 -1.32 -0.89 6.59
C GLN A 197 -0.25 0.19 6.41
N CYS A 198 0.99 -0.10 6.80
CA CYS A 198 2.13 0.79 6.59
C CYS A 198 2.27 1.17 5.12
N CYS A 199 2.24 0.18 4.22
CA CYS A 199 2.36 0.41 2.79
C CYS A 199 1.19 1.21 2.21
N ILE A 200 -0.06 0.89 2.60
CA ILE A 200 -1.25 1.63 2.15
C ILE A 200 -1.16 3.10 2.56
N VAL A 201 -0.80 3.38 3.81
CA VAL A 201 -0.70 4.76 4.32
C VAL A 201 0.44 5.50 3.65
N LEU A 202 1.62 4.89 3.58
CA LEU A 202 2.80 5.49 2.96
C LEU A 202 2.55 5.84 1.49
N GLN A 203 1.87 4.95 0.77
CA GLN A 203 1.50 5.19 -0.63
C GLN A 203 0.54 6.37 -0.75
N ARG A 204 -0.58 6.38 -0.01
CA ARG A 204 -1.55 7.48 -0.05
C ARG A 204 -0.91 8.84 0.25
N LEU A 205 -0.04 8.88 1.26
CA LEU A 205 0.71 10.09 1.61
C LEU A 205 1.65 10.52 0.48
N THR A 206 2.33 9.57 -0.16
CA THR A 206 3.24 9.83 -1.27
C THR A 206 2.49 10.32 -2.51
N ASP A 207 1.34 9.74 -2.83
CA ASP A 207 0.53 10.12 -3.99
C ASP A 207 -0.01 11.54 -3.82
N VAL A 208 -0.47 11.88 -2.61
CA VAL A 208 -0.87 13.24 -2.27
C VAL A 208 0.32 14.19 -2.36
N PHE A 209 1.47 13.85 -1.79
CA PHE A 209 2.68 14.68 -1.87
C PHE A 209 3.09 14.98 -3.32
N ARG A 210 3.14 13.96 -4.17
CA ARG A 210 3.52 14.07 -5.60
C ARG A 210 2.59 14.96 -6.42
N ARG A 211 1.32 15.08 -6.05
CA ARG A 211 0.39 16.00 -6.72
C ARG A 211 0.73 17.47 -6.46
N TYR A 212 1.38 17.76 -5.34
CA TYR A 212 1.80 19.11 -4.96
C TYR A 212 3.28 19.40 -5.29
N ASP A 213 4.12 18.37 -5.39
CA ASP A 213 5.52 18.45 -5.85
C ASP A 213 5.58 18.48 -7.39
N THR A 214 5.24 19.63 -7.98
CA THR A 214 5.08 19.77 -9.44
C THR A 214 6.40 19.76 -10.22
N ASP A 215 7.51 20.10 -9.57
CA ASP A 215 8.85 20.16 -10.13
C ASP A 215 9.74 18.96 -9.74
N GLN A 216 9.21 18.04 -8.92
CA GLN A 216 9.84 16.77 -8.54
C GLN A 216 11.17 16.98 -7.81
N ASP A 217 11.26 18.04 -7.03
CA ASP A 217 12.47 18.38 -6.26
C ASP A 217 12.45 17.79 -4.84
N GLY A 218 11.32 17.19 -4.43
CA GLY A 218 11.13 16.60 -3.11
C GLY A 218 10.69 17.61 -2.05
N TRP A 219 10.26 18.81 -2.44
CA TRP A 219 9.74 19.86 -1.56
C TRP A 219 8.37 20.34 -2.04
N ILE A 220 7.56 20.79 -1.09
CA ILE A 220 6.28 21.43 -1.38
C ILE A 220 6.19 22.75 -0.62
N GLN A 221 5.68 23.78 -1.29
CA GLN A 221 5.31 25.04 -0.65
C GLN A 221 3.80 25.19 -0.73
N VAL A 222 3.14 25.12 0.43
CA VAL A 222 1.68 25.17 0.53
C VAL A 222 1.23 26.24 1.52
N SER A 223 0.13 26.92 1.21
CA SER A 223 -0.55 27.80 2.16
C SER A 223 -1.25 26.99 3.26
N TYR A 224 -1.71 27.66 4.31
CA TYR A 224 -2.44 27.00 5.41
C TYR A 224 -3.69 26.25 4.91
N GLU A 225 -4.50 26.86 4.05
CA GLU A 225 -5.71 26.21 3.50
C GLU A 225 -5.39 25.05 2.57
N GLN A 226 -4.30 25.15 1.80
CA GLN A 226 -3.81 24.06 0.96
C GLN A 226 -3.32 22.88 1.81
N TYR A 227 -2.62 23.16 2.92
CA TYR A 227 -2.23 22.13 3.88
C TYR A 227 -3.45 21.43 4.48
N LEU A 228 -4.47 22.18 4.94
CA LEU A 228 -5.69 21.58 5.48
C LEU A 228 -6.40 20.70 4.44
N SER A 229 -6.53 21.21 3.20
CA SER A 229 -7.12 20.46 2.09
C SER A 229 -6.33 19.19 1.77
N MET A 230 -5.00 19.26 1.81
CA MET A 230 -4.11 18.11 1.62
C MET A 230 -4.37 17.03 2.67
N VAL A 231 -4.44 17.41 3.95
CA VAL A 231 -4.65 16.48 5.06
C VAL A 231 -6.06 15.87 5.02
N PHE A 232 -7.10 16.65 4.71
CA PHE A 232 -8.47 16.15 4.63
C PHE A 232 -8.70 15.17 3.48
N ASN A 233 -7.92 15.25 2.39
CA ASN A 233 -8.02 14.28 1.30
C ASN A 233 -7.34 12.92 1.61
N ILE A 234 -6.62 12.81 2.72
CA ILE A 234 -5.96 11.57 3.18
C ILE A 234 -6.83 10.79 4.16
N VAL A 235 -7.54 11.50 5.05
CA VAL A 235 -8.30 10.95 6.19
C VAL A 235 -9.70 10.49 5.80
#